data_AF-A0A1V5MGG0-F1
#
_entry.id   AF-A0A1V5MGG0-F1
#
_cell.length_a   1.000
_cell.length_b   1.000
_cell.length_c   1.000
_cell.angle_alpha   90.00
_cell.angle_beta   90.00
_cell.angle_gamma   90.00
#
_symmetry.space_group_name_H-M   'P 1'
#
loop_
_entity.id
_entity.type
_entity.pdbx_description
1 polymer ?
#
loop_
_entity_poly.entity_id
_entity_poly.type
_entity_poly.pdbx_seq_one_letter_code
_entity_poly.pdbx_strand_id
1 'polypeptide(L)' 'MLERAGYALEAAFVLPETCWTEQFYKPQVAWQETYLKRHAGNPAAEAFVANERQESVLYDRYKAYYGYVFYIGRKR' A
#
# COMPACT_ATOMS: atom_id res chain seq x y z
N MET A 1 -9.94 17.29 -9.53
CA MET A 1 -10.86 16.95 -8.41
C MET A 1 -10.76 17.98 -7.30
N LEU A 2 -9.57 18.24 -6.74
CA LEU A 2 -9.34 19.22 -5.68
C LEU A 2 -9.82 20.64 -6.04
N GLU A 3 -9.45 21.15 -7.21
CA GLU A 3 -9.89 22.49 -7.64
C GLU A 3 -11.41 22.60 -7.82
N ARG A 4 -12.01 21.58 -8.44
CA ARG A 4 -13.48 21.48 -8.57
C ARG A 4 -14.18 21.36 -7.21
N ALA A 5 -13.49 20.85 -6.19
CA ALA A 5 -13.98 20.76 -4.82
C ALA A 5 -13.70 22.03 -3.98
N GLY A 6 -13.19 23.11 -4.59
CA GLY A 6 -12.96 24.40 -3.91
C GLY A 6 -11.60 24.52 -3.21
N TYR A 7 -10.60 23.71 -3.58
CA TYR A 7 -9.24 23.81 -3.05
C TYR A 7 -8.26 24.34 -4.10
N ALA A 8 -7.33 25.21 -3.73
CA ALA A 8 -6.15 25.49 -4.55
C ALA A 8 -5.13 24.34 -4.38
N LEU A 9 -4.60 23.80 -5.48
CA LEU A 9 -3.55 22.77 -5.42
C LEU A 9 -2.21 23.45 -5.12
N GLU A 10 -1.66 23.17 -3.94
CA GLU A 10 -0.38 23.74 -3.48
C GLU A 10 0.80 22.85 -3.84
N ALA A 11 0.63 21.52 -3.77
CA ALA A 11 1.66 20.56 -4.16
C ALA A 11 1.09 19.19 -4.53
N ALA A 12 1.81 18.46 -5.37
CA ALA A 12 1.58 17.04 -5.63
C ALA A 12 2.93 16.34 -5.83
N PHE A 13 3.13 15.18 -5.18
CA PHE A 13 4.36 14.40 -5.35
C PHE A 13 4.12 12.90 -5.13
N VAL A 14 4.84 12.09 -5.91
CA VAL A 14 4.83 10.62 -5.78
C VAL A 14 5.59 10.22 -4.52
N LEU A 15 5.04 9.28 -3.74
CA LEU A 15 5.77 8.73 -2.61
C LEU A 15 6.98 7.92 -3.11
N PRO A 16 8.13 8.01 -2.42
CA PRO A 16 9.28 7.16 -2.73
C PRO A 16 8.94 5.67 -2.64
N GLU A 17 9.62 4.84 -3.43
CA GLU A 17 9.44 3.38 -3.42
C GLU A 17 9.64 2.77 -2.02
N THR A 18 10.52 3.36 -1.21
CA THR A 18 10.80 2.92 0.17
C THR A 18 9.56 2.94 1.07
N CYS A 19 8.59 3.81 0.78
CA CYS A 19 7.31 3.82 1.51
C CYS A 19 6.54 2.51 1.33
N TRP A 20 6.66 1.86 0.16
CA TRP A 20 6.03 0.57 -0.11
C TRP A 20 6.91 -0.60 0.32
N THR A 21 8.20 -0.58 -0.03
CA THR A 21 9.08 -1.73 0.22
C THR A 21 9.50 -1.82 1.68
N GLU A 22 10.22 -0.82 2.18
CA GLU A 22 10.81 -0.83 3.52
C GLU A 22 9.80 -0.52 4.63
N GLN A 23 8.84 0.36 4.37
CA GLN A 23 7.92 0.84 5.41
C GLN A 23 6.57 0.11 5.43
N PHE A 24 6.18 -0.57 4.34
CA PHE A 24 4.89 -1.26 4.25
C PHE A 24 5.04 -2.78 4.12
N TYR A 25 5.63 -3.30 3.05
CA TYR A 25 5.68 -4.75 2.79
C TYR A 25 6.66 -5.51 3.69
N LYS A 26 7.88 -4.99 3.87
CA LYS A 26 8.91 -5.68 4.67
C LYS A 26 8.49 -5.92 6.13
N PRO A 27 7.88 -4.96 6.85
CA PRO A 27 7.38 -5.21 8.20
C PRO A 27 6.28 -6.29 8.27
N GLN A 28 5.49 -6.46 7.20
CA GLN A 28 4.39 -7.43 7.19
C GLN A 28 4.86 -8.88 7.20
N VAL A 29 6.04 -9.21 6.67
CA VAL A 29 6.51 -10.60 6.53
C VAL A 29 6.47 -11.35 7.86
N ALA A 30 7.06 -10.77 8.91
CA ALA A 30 7.08 -11.38 10.25
C ALA A 30 5.67 -11.47 10.88
N TRP A 31 4.82 -10.47 10.62
CA TRP A 31 3.44 -10.46 11.10
C TRP A 31 2.57 -11.50 10.41
N GLN A 32 2.72 -11.69 9.09
CA GLN A 32 2.02 -12.70 8.31
C GLN A 32 2.35 -14.11 8.81
N GLU A 33 3.62 -14.41 9.11
CA GLU A 33 4.02 -15.70 9.69
C GLU A 33 3.36 -15.93 11.06
N THR A 34 3.37 -14.91 11.91
CA THR A 34 2.75 -14.98 13.24
C THR A 34 1.23 -15.16 13.13
N TYR A 35 0.60 -14.46 12.19
CA TYR A 35 -0.83 -14.53 11.92
C TYR A 35 -1.24 -15.92 11.41
N LEU A 36 -0.52 -16.48 10.44
CA LEU A 36 -0.77 -17.83 9.92
C LEU A 36 -0.65 -18.90 11.01
N LYS A 37 0.34 -18.79 11.91
CA LYS A 37 0.47 -19.72 13.05
C LYS A 37 -0.73 -19.64 13.99
N ARG A 38 -1.26 -18.44 14.26
CA ARG A 38 -2.43 -18.22 15.13
C ARG A 38 -3.74 -18.71 14.50
N HIS A 39 -3.81 -18.74 13.18
CA HIS A 39 -5.01 -19.09 12.42
C HIS A 39 -4.83 -20.35 11.57
N ALA A 40 -3.98 -21.28 12.01
CA ALA A 40 -3.67 -22.49 11.26
C ALA A 40 -4.94 -23.31 10.97
N GLY A 41 -5.12 -23.71 9.70
CA GLY A 41 -6.30 -24.45 9.26
C GLY A 41 -7.54 -23.59 9.01
N ASN A 42 -7.44 -22.25 9.09
CA ASN A 42 -8.48 -21.35 8.62
C ASN A 42 -8.22 -20.96 7.15
N PRO A 43 -9.01 -21.47 6.18
CA PRO A 43 -8.78 -21.20 4.77
C PRO A 43 -8.89 -19.73 4.38
N ALA A 44 -9.72 -18.95 5.08
CA ALA A 44 -9.87 -17.52 4.80
C ALA A 44 -8.63 -16.74 5.25
N ALA A 45 -8.03 -17.10 6.38
CA ALA A 45 -6.80 -16.49 6.87
C ALA A 45 -5.60 -16.80 5.94
N GLU A 46 -5.51 -18.03 5.46
CA GLU A 46 -4.48 -18.46 4.51
C GLU A 46 -4.63 -17.75 3.16
N ALA A 47 -5.87 -17.67 2.64
CA ALA A 47 -6.17 -16.95 1.40
C ALA A 47 -5.89 -15.44 1.53
N PHE A 48 -6.21 -14.84 2.67
CA PHE A 48 -5.89 -13.43 2.95
C PHE A 48 -4.38 -13.19 2.85
N VAL A 49 -3.56 -13.96 3.55
CA VAL A 49 -2.09 -13.78 3.52
C VAL A 49 -1.52 -14.09 2.12
N ALA A 50 -2.09 -15.05 1.40
CA ALA A 50 -1.70 -15.30 0.00
C ALA A 50 -1.98 -14.09 -0.89
N ASN A 51 -3.12 -13.41 -0.70
CA ASN A 51 -3.47 -12.19 -1.43
C ASN A 51 -2.51 -11.02 -1.11
N GLU A 52 -2.18 -10.79 0.17
CA GLU A 52 -1.23 -9.74 0.55
C GLU A 52 0.16 -9.98 -0.04
N ARG A 53 0.61 -11.25 -0.09
CA ARG A 53 1.87 -11.63 -0.74
C ARG A 53 1.81 -11.44 -2.25
N GLN A 54 0.67 -11.70 -2.87
CA GLN A 54 0.48 -11.44 -4.29
C GLN A 54 0.51 -9.95 -4.60
N GLU A 55 -0.03 -9.10 -3.73
CA GLU A 55 0.03 -7.63 -3.90
C GLU A 55 1.47 -7.14 -3.94
N SER A 56 2.34 -7.62 -3.04
CA SER A 56 3.75 -7.22 -3.03
C SER A 56 4.50 -7.62 -4.32
N VAL A 57 4.17 -8.79 -4.89
CA VAL A 57 4.69 -9.24 -6.19
C VAL A 57 4.18 -8.35 -7.33
N LEU A 58 2.91 -7.96 -7.30
CA LEU A 58 2.33 -7.04 -8.28
C LEU A 58 2.99 -5.67 -8.21
N TYR A 59 3.24 -5.16 -7.00
CA TYR A 59 3.94 -3.91 -6.81
C TYR A 59 5.36 -4.00 -7.36
N ASP A 60 6.14 -5.02 -7.01
CA ASP A 60 7.50 -5.14 -7.54
C ASP A 60 7.55 -5.19 -9.07
N ARG A 61 6.59 -5.88 -9.70
CA ARG A 61 6.50 -5.99 -11.16
C ARG A 61 6.01 -4.72 -11.85
N TYR A 62 5.07 -3.99 -11.25
CA TYR A 62 4.32 -2.93 -11.92
C TYR A 62 4.43 -1.55 -11.24
N LYS A 63 5.33 -1.36 -10.27
CA LYS A 63 5.58 -0.07 -9.57
C LYS A 63 5.88 1.11 -10.49
N ALA A 64 6.32 0.86 -11.72
CA ALA A 64 6.51 1.92 -12.73
C ALA A 64 5.18 2.51 -13.24
N TYR A 65 4.06 1.82 -13.05
CA TYR A 65 2.75 2.18 -13.61
C TYR A 65 1.76 2.69 -12.57
N TYR A 66 1.98 2.40 -11.28
CA TYR A 66 1.10 2.83 -10.20
C TYR A 66 1.85 3.03 -8.88
N GLY A 67 1.27 3.82 -7.99
CA GLY A 67 1.81 4.10 -6.67
C GLY A 67 0.93 5.09 -5.92
N TYR A 68 1.43 5.61 -4.81
CA TYR A 68 0.75 6.64 -4.04
C TYR A 68 1.28 8.02 -4.38
N VAL A 69 0.37 9.00 -4.38
CA VAL A 69 0.66 10.41 -4.60
C VAL A 69 0.09 11.20 -3.43
N PHE A 70 0.92 12.05 -2.83
CA PHE A 70 0.45 13.04 -1.87
C PHE A 70 -0.06 14.25 -2.63
N TYR A 71 -1.27 14.71 -2.30
CA TYR A 71 -1.82 15.96 -2.78
C TYR A 71 -2.05 16.91 -1.62
N ILE A 72 -1.55 18.14 -1.74
CA ILE A 72 -1.73 19.19 -0.73
C ILE A 72 -2.63 20.26 -1.33
N GLY A 73 -3.81 20.43 -0.74
CA GLY A 73 -4.79 21.41 -1.16
C GLY A 73 -5.10 22.41 -0.04
N ARG A 74 -5.13 23.70 -0.37
CA ARG A 74 -5.59 24.76 0.53
C ARG A 74 -7.04 25.10 0.20
N LYS A 75 -7.92 25.09 1.20
CA LYS A 75 -9.32 25.51 1.01
C LYS A 75 -9.34 26.96 0.55
N ARG A 76 -10.11 27.25 -0.50
CA ARG A 76 -10.35 28.60 -0.98
C ARG A 76 -11.28 29.36 -0.03
#